data_AF-A0AAW1SAN0-F1
#
_entry.id   AF-A0AAW1SAN0-F1
#
_cell.length_a   1.000
_cell.length_b   1.000
_cell.length_c   1.000
_cell.angle_alpha   90.00
_cell.angle_beta   90.00
_cell.angle_gamma   90.00
#
_symmetry.space_group_name_H-M   'P 1'
#
loop_
_entity.id
_entity.type
_entity.pdbx_description
1 polymer ?
#
loop_
_entity_poly.entity_id
_entity_poly.type
_entity_poly.pdbx_seq_one_letter_code
_entity_poly.pdbx_strand_id
1 'polypeptide(L)'
;MRSDLPGPGQLLFHDCRPQQRLATDIARPVRLLQWNIERGYQLPKILAELREIDADVIALQEVDIGCDRSGSADTGLEIAQALQLNYVFFCEFEELHSPARDARSQGGGVHGNAFLSRFDIHDARIIQHR
;
A
#
# COMPACT_ATOMS: atom_id res chain seq x y z
N MET A 1 -10.98 3.65 -18.78
CA MET A 1 -10.36 4.94 -18.40
C MET A 1 -9.31 4.60 -17.36
N ARG A 2 -8.02 4.79 -17.65
CA ARG A 2 -6.98 4.69 -16.62
C ARG A 2 -7.32 5.75 -15.58
N SER A 3 -7.57 5.34 -14.33
CA SER A 3 -7.59 6.27 -13.21
C SER A 3 -6.27 7.03 -13.19
N ASP A 4 -6.29 8.30 -12.78
CA ASP A 4 -5.07 9.11 -12.63
C ASP A 4 -4.16 8.46 -11.58
N LEU A 5 -3.22 7.62 -12.03
CA LEU A 5 -2.20 7.02 -11.17
C LEU A 5 -1.31 8.13 -10.61
N PRO A 6 -0.89 8.05 -9.33
CA PRO A 6 0.04 9.03 -8.78
C PRO A 6 1.37 8.95 -9.54
N GLY A 7 1.89 10.08 -10.00
CA GLY A 7 3.21 10.18 -10.60
C GLY A 7 4.34 10.04 -9.56
N PRO A 8 5.59 9.84 -10.00
CA PRO A 8 6.75 9.76 -9.11
C PRO A 8 6.83 10.97 -8.18
N GLY A 9 7.04 10.73 -6.88
CA GLY A 9 7.07 11.80 -5.89
C GLY A 9 5.69 12.36 -5.51
N GLN A 10 4.60 11.68 -5.87
CA GLN A 10 3.24 11.99 -5.42
C GLN A 10 2.72 10.97 -4.41
N LEU A 11 1.72 11.42 -3.64
CA LEU A 11 1.03 10.62 -2.64
C LEU A 11 -0.40 10.32 -3.08
N LEU A 12 -0.88 9.14 -2.71
CA LEU A 12 -2.29 8.75 -2.81
C LEU A 12 -2.78 8.37 -1.40
N PHE A 13 -4.01 8.78 -1.05
CA PHE A 13 -4.57 8.59 0.29
C PHE A 13 -5.96 7.96 0.23
N HIS A 14 -6.20 6.98 1.11
CA HIS A 14 -7.53 6.41 1.35
C HIS A 14 -7.72 6.09 2.83
N ASP A 15 -8.83 6.54 3.42
CA ASP A 15 -9.25 6.09 4.75
C ASP A 15 -10.24 4.93 4.58
N CYS A 16 -9.77 3.69 4.77
CA CYS A 16 -10.60 2.49 4.66
C CYS A 16 -11.17 2.02 6.01
N ARG A 17 -11.02 2.82 7.08
CA ARG A 17 -11.60 2.54 8.39
C ARG A 17 -13.11 2.80 8.40
N PRO A 18 -13.89 2.12 9.26
CA PRO A 18 -15.31 2.43 9.43
C PRO A 18 -15.52 3.86 9.94
N GLN A 19 -16.62 4.52 9.51
CA GLN A 19 -16.98 5.88 9.94
C GLN A 19 -17.07 6.03 11.47
N GLN A 20 -17.52 4.98 12.15
CA GLN A 20 -17.63 4.94 13.60
C GLN A 20 -16.33 4.38 14.18
N ARG A 21 -15.41 5.28 14.51
CA ARG A 21 -14.10 4.92 15.06
C ARG A 21 -14.25 4.46 16.51
N LEU A 22 -13.86 3.23 16.80
CA LEU A 22 -13.69 2.78 18.18
C LEU A 22 -12.54 3.57 18.80
N ALA A 23 -12.69 3.98 20.06
CA ALA A 23 -11.61 4.61 20.80
C ALA A 23 -10.40 3.67 20.81
N THR A 24 -9.27 4.13 20.30
CA THR A 24 -8.04 3.35 20.33
C THR A 24 -7.56 3.32 21.77
N ASP A 25 -7.40 2.11 22.33
CA ASP A 25 -6.87 1.95 23.68
C ASP A 25 -5.39 2.39 23.69
N ILE A 26 -5.19 3.62 24.13
CA ILE A 26 -3.88 4.29 24.24
C ILE A 26 -3.00 3.71 25.36
N ALA A 27 -3.51 2.75 26.16
CA ALA A 27 -2.76 2.16 27.27
C ALA A 27 -1.87 0.97 26.84
N ARG A 28 -2.00 0.43 25.63
CA ARG A 28 -1.18 -0.69 25.15
C ARG A 28 -0.02 -0.25 24.25
N PRO A 29 1.09 -1.02 24.18
CA PRO A 29 2.15 -0.77 23.21
C PRO A 29 1.64 -0.75 21.76
N VAL A 30 2.22 0.13 20.95
CA VAL A 30 1.97 0.20 19.51
C VAL A 30 2.78 -0.87 18.79
N ARG A 31 2.12 -1.63 17.93
CA ARG A 31 2.73 -2.68 17.10
C ARG A 31 3.00 -2.15 15.70
N LEU A 32 4.29 -2.02 15.36
CA LEU A 32 4.75 -1.63 14.04
C LEU A 32 5.26 -2.86 13.28
N LEU A 33 4.74 -3.09 12.08
CA LEU A 33 5.23 -4.07 11.13
C LEU A 33 5.90 -3.37 9.95
N GLN A 34 7.01 -3.90 9.46
CA GLN A 34 7.59 -3.53 8.18
C GLN A 34 7.78 -4.78 7.34
N TRP A 35 7.41 -4.72 6.05
CA TRP A 35 7.52 -5.87 5.16
C TRP A 35 7.56 -5.47 3.68
N ASN A 36 8.57 -5.97 2.95
CA ASN A 36 8.56 -6.01 1.50
C ASN A 36 7.69 -7.17 1.01
N ILE A 37 6.61 -6.87 0.29
CA ILE A 37 5.59 -7.86 -0.10
C ILE A 37 5.75 -8.36 -1.54
N GLU A 38 6.87 -8.04 -2.20
CA GLU A 38 7.21 -8.48 -3.55
C GLU A 38 6.05 -8.26 -4.55
N ARG A 39 5.59 -7.01 -4.69
CA ARG A 39 4.49 -6.60 -5.60
C ARG A 39 3.12 -7.20 -5.24
N GLY A 40 3.00 -7.93 -4.14
CA GLY A 40 1.77 -8.59 -3.74
C GLY A 40 1.46 -9.87 -4.53
N TYR A 41 2.45 -10.57 -5.10
CA TYR A 41 2.22 -11.80 -5.88
C TYR A 41 1.44 -12.89 -5.12
N GLN A 42 1.47 -12.86 -3.79
CA GLN A 42 0.76 -13.81 -2.92
C GLN A 42 -0.23 -13.08 -2.01
N LEU A 43 -0.94 -12.08 -2.55
CA LEU A 43 -1.80 -11.18 -1.77
C LEU A 43 -2.74 -11.89 -0.78
N PRO A 44 -3.41 -13.02 -1.12
CA PRO A 44 -4.24 -13.73 -0.15
C PRO A 44 -3.47 -14.29 1.06
N LYS A 45 -2.24 -14.76 0.86
CA LYS A 45 -1.38 -15.26 1.94
C LYS A 45 -0.82 -14.11 2.76
N ILE A 46 -0.37 -13.04 2.11
CA ILE A 46 0.06 -11.80 2.78
C ILE A 46 -1.06 -11.28 3.68
N LEU A 47 -2.29 -11.22 3.19
CA LEU A 47 -3.46 -10.82 3.97
C LEU A 47 -3.72 -11.73 5.17
N ALA A 48 -3.56 -13.05 5.03
CA ALA A 48 -3.72 -13.98 6.13
C ALA A 48 -2.69 -13.70 7.23
N GLU A 49 -1.41 -13.58 6.88
CA GLU A 49 -0.33 -13.26 7.81
C GLU A 49 -0.55 -11.90 8.49
N LEU A 50 -0.94 -10.86 7.74
CA LEU A 50 -1.17 -9.53 8.30
C LEU A 50 -2.33 -9.52 9.31
N ARG A 51 -3.37 -10.34 9.11
CA ARG A 51 -4.47 -10.49 10.07
C ARG A 51 -4.03 -11.17 11.36
N GLU A 52 -3.18 -12.18 11.26
CA GLU A 52 -2.64 -12.88 12.43
C GLU A 52 -1.66 -11.98 13.20
N ILE A 53 -0.83 -11.23 12.48
CA ILE A 53 0.09 -10.27 13.09
C ILE A 53 -0.69 -9.15 13.77
N ASP A 54 -1.84 -8.69 13.25
CA ASP A 54 -2.69 -7.68 13.91
C ASP A 54 -1.90 -6.42 14.36
N ALA A 55 -1.12 -5.85 13.43
CA ALA A 55 -0.35 -4.64 13.67
C ALA A 55 -1.24 -3.38 13.75
N ASP A 56 -0.72 -2.33 14.38
CA ASP A 56 -1.36 -1.01 14.44
C ASP A 56 -0.92 -0.11 13.28
N VAL A 57 0.35 -0.24 12.90
CA VAL A 57 0.97 0.48 11.80
C VAL A 57 1.75 -0.52 10.95
N ILE A 58 1.62 -0.43 9.63
CA ILE A 58 2.26 -1.33 8.68
C ILE A 58 2.98 -0.48 7.63
N ALA A 59 4.28 -0.70 7.46
CA ALA A 59 5.11 -0.08 6.43
C ALA A 59 5.45 -1.11 5.35
N LEU A 60 4.82 -1.00 4.19
CA LEU A 60 5.01 -1.93 3.08
C LEU A 60 5.97 -1.37 2.04
N GLN A 61 6.84 -2.25 1.51
CA GLN A 61 7.66 -1.98 0.34
C GLN A 61 7.25 -2.87 -0.82
N GLU A 62 7.59 -2.41 -2.02
CA GLU A 62 7.25 -3.05 -3.28
C GLU A 62 5.73 -3.23 -3.46
N VAL A 63 4.99 -2.14 -3.31
CA VAL A 63 3.54 -2.06 -3.55
C VAL A 63 3.31 -1.64 -4.99
N ASP A 64 2.38 -2.31 -5.67
CA ASP A 64 1.99 -2.03 -7.05
C ASP A 64 0.59 -1.40 -7.11
N ILE A 65 0.43 -0.42 -8.00
CA ILE A 65 -0.88 0.09 -8.40
C ILE A 65 -0.99 0.03 -9.93
N GLY A 66 -1.92 -0.77 -10.44
CA GLY A 66 -2.27 -0.79 -11.86
C GLY A 66 -1.29 -1.52 -12.78
N CYS A 67 -0.26 -2.20 -12.25
CA CYS A 67 0.65 -3.01 -13.06
C CYS A 67 -0.05 -4.28 -13.57
N ASP A 68 0.23 -4.70 -14.80
CA ASP A 68 -0.42 -5.87 -15.39
C ASP A 68 -0.08 -7.16 -14.63
N ARG A 69 1.15 -7.26 -14.10
CA ARG A 69 1.58 -8.39 -13.25
C ARG A 69 0.78 -8.55 -11.95
N SER A 70 0.17 -7.48 -11.47
CA SER A 70 -0.74 -7.49 -10.31
C SER A 70 -2.21 -7.61 -10.73
N GLY A 71 -2.49 -7.92 -12.00
CA GLY A 71 -3.87 -7.91 -12.52
C GLY A 71 -4.47 -6.50 -12.57
N SER A 72 -3.62 -5.48 -12.69
CA SER A 72 -3.98 -4.06 -12.59
C SER A 72 -4.59 -3.64 -11.24
N ALA A 73 -4.32 -4.39 -10.17
CA ALA A 73 -4.75 -4.08 -8.81
C ALA A 73 -3.93 -2.96 -8.15
N ASP A 74 -4.54 -2.30 -7.16
CA ASP A 74 -3.83 -1.55 -6.10
C ASP A 74 -3.65 -2.50 -4.91
N THR A 75 -2.48 -3.14 -4.81
CA THR A 75 -2.26 -4.19 -3.81
C THR A 75 -2.24 -3.62 -2.39
N GLY A 76 -1.82 -2.37 -2.21
CA GLY A 76 -1.84 -1.69 -0.92
C GLY A 76 -3.27 -1.33 -0.48
N LEU A 77 -4.10 -0.84 -1.39
CA LEU A 77 -5.50 -0.51 -1.11
C LEU A 77 -6.32 -1.77 -0.78
N GLU A 78 -6.09 -2.88 -1.48
CA GLU A 78 -6.73 -4.15 -1.13
C GLU A 78 -6.40 -4.59 0.30
N ILE A 79 -5.13 -4.44 0.71
CA ILE A 79 -4.72 -4.69 2.10
C ILE A 79 -5.43 -3.73 3.06
N ALA A 80 -5.44 -2.44 2.75
CA ALA A 80 -6.07 -1.43 3.60
C ALA A 80 -7.57 -1.66 3.78
N GLN A 81 -8.28 -2.01 2.71
CA GLN A 81 -9.70 -2.35 2.77
C GLN A 81 -9.95 -3.63 3.58
N ALA A 82 -9.15 -4.67 3.35
CA ALA A 82 -9.31 -5.95 4.03
C ALA A 82 -9.00 -5.90 5.53
N LEU A 83 -8.13 -4.98 5.96
CA LEU A 83 -7.74 -4.77 7.35
C LEU A 83 -8.44 -3.56 7.99
N GLN A 84 -9.25 -2.81 7.22
CA GLN A 84 -9.90 -1.57 7.65
C GLN A 84 -8.91 -0.56 8.24
N LEU A 85 -7.90 -0.20 7.47
CA LEU A 85 -6.84 0.73 7.88
C LEU A 85 -6.88 2.01 7.04
N ASN A 86 -6.35 3.09 7.60
CA ASN A 86 -5.93 4.25 6.82
C ASN A 86 -4.75 3.84 5.93
N TYR A 87 -4.62 4.43 4.74
CA TYR A 87 -3.63 4.07 3.73
C TYR A 87 -3.08 5.30 3.05
N VAL A 88 -1.75 5.35 2.96
CA VAL A 88 -1.02 6.28 2.10
C VAL A 88 -0.01 5.51 1.26
N PHE A 89 -0.05 5.75 -0.04
CA PHE A 89 0.93 5.25 -1.00
C PHE A 89 1.88 6.36 -1.43
N PHE A 90 3.15 6.01 -1.60
CA PHE A 90 4.24 6.87 -2.03
C PHE A 90 4.75 6.33 -3.36
N CYS A 91 4.44 7.03 -4.46
CA CYS A 91 4.91 6.61 -5.77
C CYS A 91 6.41 6.86 -5.90
N GLU A 92 7.17 5.78 -6.13
CA GLU A 92 8.60 5.87 -6.41
C GLU A 92 8.85 6.07 -7.90
N PHE A 93 8.23 5.23 -8.74
CA PHE A 93 8.41 5.29 -10.19
C PHE A 93 7.23 4.69 -10.96
N GLU A 94 7.13 5.10 -12.23
CA GLU A 94 6.25 4.46 -13.20
C GLU A 94 6.88 3.16 -13.70
N GLU A 95 6.09 2.09 -13.73
CA GLU A 95 6.48 0.81 -14.30
C GLU A 95 5.98 0.72 -15.73
N LEU A 96 6.89 0.91 -16.68
CA LEU A 96 6.55 0.89 -18.09
C LEU A 96 6.17 -0.51 -18.56
N HIS A 97 5.08 -0.59 -19.32
CA HIS A 97 4.77 -1.81 -20.06
C HIS A 97 5.82 -2.06 -21.14
N SER A 98 6.29 -3.30 -21.28
CA SER A 98 7.28 -3.68 -22.29
C SER A 98 7.01 -5.07 -22.87
N PRO A 99 7.01 -5.25 -24.21
CA PRO A 99 6.87 -6.56 -24.84
C PRO A 99 8.06 -7.49 -24.57
N ALA A 100 9.18 -6.98 -24.05
CA ALA A 100 10.35 -7.78 -23.69
C ALA A 100 10.24 -8.43 -22.29
N ARG A 101 9.23 -8.05 -21.48
CA ARG A 101 9.01 -8.59 -20.14
C ARG A 101 7.99 -9.72 -20.18
N ASP A 102 8.20 -10.75 -19.37
CA ASP A 102 7.18 -11.78 -19.15
C ASP A 102 5.99 -11.25 -18.34
N ALA A 103 4.93 -12.06 -18.24
CA ALA A 103 3.72 -11.67 -17.52
C ALA A 103 3.99 -11.37 -16.04
N ARG A 104 4.94 -12.09 -15.41
CA ARG A 104 5.27 -11.89 -14.00
C ARG A 104 5.97 -10.54 -13.79
N SER A 105 6.78 -10.09 -14.74
CA SER A 105 7.55 -8.85 -14.60
C SER A 105 6.87 -7.65 -15.27
N GLN A 106 5.67 -7.82 -15.84
CA GLN A 106 5.02 -6.81 -16.67
C GLN A 106 4.68 -5.53 -15.88
N GLY A 107 4.91 -4.38 -16.51
CA GLY A 107 4.55 -3.06 -15.97
C GLY A 107 3.12 -2.67 -16.35
N GLY A 108 2.87 -1.38 -16.58
CA GLY A 108 1.58 -0.82 -16.95
C GLY A 108 0.98 0.14 -15.92
N GLY A 109 1.63 0.28 -14.76
CA GLY A 109 1.16 1.08 -13.63
C GLY A 109 2.30 1.78 -12.88
N VAL A 110 2.19 1.88 -11.56
CA VAL A 110 3.20 2.52 -10.70
C VAL A 110 3.63 1.62 -9.55
N HIS A 111 4.82 1.88 -9.04
CA HIS A 111 5.45 1.11 -7.98
C HIS A 111 5.92 2.04 -6.86
N GLY A 112 5.88 1.55 -5.63
CA GLY A 112 6.49 2.27 -4.51
C GLY A 112 6.22 1.65 -3.16
N ASN A 113 6.08 2.50 -2.15
CA ASN A 113 5.88 2.10 -0.75
C ASN A 113 4.50 2.50 -0.26
N ALA A 114 4.09 1.91 0.86
CA ALA A 114 2.87 2.30 1.55
C ALA A 114 3.03 2.33 3.06
N PHE A 115 2.25 3.20 3.70
CA PHE A 115 1.98 3.17 5.13
C PHE A 115 0.49 2.92 5.36
N LEU A 116 0.19 1.97 6.23
CA LEU A 116 -1.15 1.67 6.69
C LEU A 116 -1.23 1.87 8.20
N SER A 117 -2.35 2.38 8.71
CA SER A 117 -2.47 2.74 10.13
C SER A 117 -3.90 2.63 10.65
N ARG A 118 -4.06 2.15 11.89
CA ARG A 118 -5.33 2.30 12.64
C ARG A 118 -5.57 3.74 13.06
N PHE A 119 -4.50 4.51 13.22
CA PHE A 119 -4.52 5.91 13.66
C PHE A 119 -4.71 6.87 12.49
N ASP A 120 -5.01 8.12 12.83
CA ASP A 120 -5.05 9.19 11.83
C ASP A 120 -3.64 9.48 11.31
N ILE A 121 -3.54 9.60 9.99
CA ILE A 121 -2.32 10.02 9.29
C ILE A 121 -2.51 11.51 8.99
N HIS A 122 -1.80 12.35 9.75
CA HIS A 122 -1.74 13.78 9.51
C HIS A 122 -0.43 14.14 8.83
N ASP A 123 -0.48 15.16 7.95
CA ASP A 123 0.71 15.74 7.31
C ASP A 123 1.66 14.70 6.71
N ALA A 124 1.17 13.79 5.88
CA ALA A 124 2.05 12.94 5.09
C ALA A 124 2.63 13.74 3.91
N ARG A 125 3.95 13.70 3.77
CA ARG A 125 4.72 14.49 2.80
C ARG A 125 5.93 13.71 2.33
N ILE A 126 6.32 13.98 1.09
CA ILE A 126 7.56 13.47 0.50
C ILE A 126 8.64 14.53 0.75
N ILE A 127 9.75 14.10 1.33
CA ILE A 127 10.91 14.96 1.56
C ILE A 127 11.91 14.67 0.47
N GLN A 128 12.21 15.68 -0.35
CA GLN A 128 13.33 15.61 -1.29
C GLN A 128 14.63 15.84 -0.52
N HIS A 129 15.45 14.79 -0.41
CA HIS A 129 16.82 15.00 0.05
C HIS A 129 17.64 15.58 -1.12
N ARG A 130 18.55 16.50 -0.79
CA ARG A 130 19.54 17.04 -1.74
C ARG A 130 20.85 16.28 -1.62
#